data_AF-A0A3C1C4D2-F1
#
_entry.id   AF-A0A3C1C4D2-F1
#
_cell.length_a   1.000
_cell.length_b   1.000
_cell.length_c   1.000
_cell.angle_alpha   90.00
_cell.angle_beta   90.00
_cell.angle_gamma   90.00
#
_symmetry.space_group_name_H-M   'P 1'
#
loop_
_entity.id
_entity.type
_entity.pdbx_description
1 polymer ?
#
loop_
_entity_poly.entity_id
_entity_poly.type
_entity_poly.pdbx_seq_one_letter_code
_entity_poly.pdbx_strand_id
1 'polypeptide(L)' 'MLVVVQTAMSLGVGEQVFLTGAPDELGGWNPAAVPMTRTDDNSWEVVLSLRTAAPVEFKVTRGSWATEEVDAAG' A
#
# COMPACT_ATOMS: atom_id res chain seq x y z
N MET A 1 1.74 -6.89 16.75
CA MET A 1 2.81 -5.88 16.62
C MET A 1 2.24 -4.67 15.91
N LEU A 2 2.45 -3.46 16.45
CA LEU A 2 2.06 -2.23 15.77
C LEU A 2 3.18 -1.81 14.81
N VAL A 3 2.83 -1.53 13.56
CA VAL A 3 3.78 -1.09 12.52
C VAL A 3 3.20 0.16 11.85
N VAL A 4 4.07 1.13 11.59
CA VAL A 4 3.75 2.33 10.80
C VAL A 4 4.47 2.21 9.47
N VAL A 5 3.74 2.33 8.38
CA VAL A 5 4.29 2.33 7.02
C VAL A 5 4.10 3.72 6.44
N GLN A 6 5.21 4.33 6.01
CA GLN A 6 5.22 5.63 5.35
C GLN A 6 5.79 5.49 3.95
N THR A 7 5.19 6.20 2.99
CA THR A 7 5.69 6.28 1.62
C THR A 7 5.59 7.71 1.10
N ALA A 8 6.55 8.09 0.26
CA ALA A 8 6.56 9.36 -0.42
C ALA A 8 6.13 9.16 -1.88
N MET A 9 4.92 9.61 -2.23
CA MET A 9 4.37 9.57 -3.58
C MET A 9 3.62 10.86 -3.86
N SER A 10 4.06 11.57 -4.90
CA SER A 10 3.35 12.73 -5.41
C SER A 10 2.17 12.26 -6.26
N LEU A 11 0.98 12.62 -5.82
CA LEU A 11 -0.28 12.22 -6.43
C LEU A 11 -1.16 13.45 -6.69
N GLY A 12 -1.93 13.38 -7.77
CA GLY A 12 -2.94 14.37 -8.14
C GLY A 12 -4.11 14.41 -7.16
N VAL A 13 -4.92 15.45 -7.27
CA VAL A 13 -6.15 15.58 -6.48
C VAL A 13 -7.10 14.42 -6.82
N GLY A 14 -7.56 13.71 -5.80
CA GLY A 14 -8.47 12.57 -5.95
C GLY A 14 -7.79 11.21 -6.16
N GLU A 15 -6.47 11.17 -6.29
CA GLU A 15 -5.72 9.91 -6.28
C GLU A 15 -5.51 9.39 -4.85
N GLN A 16 -5.39 8.06 -4.71
CA GLN A 16 -5.31 7.35 -3.44
C GLN A 16 -4.22 6.27 -3.50
N VAL A 17 -3.48 6.12 -2.41
CA VAL A 17 -2.50 5.03 -2.22
C VAL A 17 -3.10 3.96 -1.33
N PHE A 18 -2.77 2.71 -1.64
CA PHE A 18 -3.13 1.55 -0.85
C PHE A 18 -1.90 0.72 -0.51
N LEU A 19 -1.99 -0.06 0.55
CA LEU A 19 -1.05 -1.08 0.94
C LEU A 19 -1.72 -2.44 0.80
N THR A 20 -0.99 -3.43 0.33
CA THR A 20 -1.45 -4.81 0.24
C THR A 20 -0.32 -5.79 0.51
N GLY A 21 -0.63 -7.03 0.82
CA GLY A 21 0.34 -8.06 1.18
C GLY A 21 -0.32 -9.40 1.45
N ALA A 22 0.49 -10.42 1.73
CA ALA A 22 0.01 -11.79 1.90
C ALA A 22 -0.93 -12.01 3.11
N PRO A 23 -0.69 -11.42 4.30
CA PRO A 23 -1.56 -11.61 5.46
C PRO A 23 -2.94 -10.99 5.27
N ASP A 24 -3.92 -11.52 6.01
CA ASP A 24 -5.31 -11.03 5.98
C ASP A 24 -5.41 -9.56 6.42
N GLU A 25 -4.55 -9.10 7.33
CA GLU A 25 -4.50 -7.70 7.76
C GLU A 25 -4.03 -6.74 6.67
N LEU A 26 -3.35 -7.28 5.64
CA LEU A 26 -2.95 -6.57 4.43
C LEU A 26 -3.86 -6.90 3.23
N GLY A 27 -4.91 -7.69 3.44
CA GLY A 27 -5.93 -7.99 2.43
C GLY A 27 -5.51 -8.99 1.36
N GLY A 28 -4.54 -9.86 1.61
CA GLY A 28 -4.26 -11.04 0.79
C GLY A 28 -4.00 -10.74 -0.69
N TRP A 29 -3.15 -9.75 -0.96
CA TRP A 29 -2.83 -9.28 -2.32
C TRP A 29 -4.00 -8.65 -3.09
N ASN A 30 -5.03 -8.15 -2.41
CA ASN A 30 -5.99 -7.24 -3.02
C ASN A 30 -5.38 -5.81 -3.08
N PRO A 31 -5.18 -5.22 -4.28
CA PRO A 31 -4.47 -3.96 -4.43
C PRO A 31 -5.17 -2.78 -3.76
N ALA A 32 -6.50 -2.83 -3.59
CA ALA A 32 -7.28 -1.77 -2.95
C ALA A 32 -7.63 -2.07 -1.48
N ALA A 33 -6.93 -3.01 -0.84
CA ALA A 33 -7.31 -3.51 0.48
C ALA A 33 -7.17 -2.49 1.61
N VAL A 34 -5.99 -1.91 1.76
CA VAL A 34 -5.67 -1.04 2.90
C VAL A 34 -5.40 0.38 2.41
N PRO A 35 -6.37 1.32 2.50
CA PRO A 35 -6.12 2.71 2.12
C PRO A 35 -5.12 3.38 3.07
N MET A 36 -4.15 4.10 2.51
CA MET A 36 -3.22 4.92 3.29
C MET A 36 -3.79 6.34 3.50
N THR A 37 -3.48 6.95 4.63
CA THR A 37 -3.88 8.33 4.94
C THR A 37 -2.83 9.30 4.41
N ARG A 38 -3.24 10.33 3.69
CA ARG A 38 -2.34 11.41 3.25
C ARG A 38 -1.95 12.28 4.45
N THR A 39 -0.66 12.42 4.71
CA THR A 39 -0.11 13.22 5.81
C THR A 39 0.49 14.54 5.32
N ASP A 40 0.92 14.61 4.06
CA ASP A 40 1.43 15.82 3.39
C ASP A 40 1.16 15.74 1.88
N ASP A 41 1.56 16.76 1.12
CA ASP A 41 1.38 16.85 -0.33
C ASP A 41 1.90 15.61 -1.06
N ASN A 42 2.97 15.00 -0.56
CA ASN A 42 3.58 13.82 -1.18
C ASN A 42 3.76 12.67 -0.20
N SER A 43 3.12 12.69 0.98
CA SER A 43 3.36 11.69 2.02
C SER A 43 2.10 10.97 2.42
N TRP A 44 2.23 9.65 2.57
CA TRP A 44 1.14 8.74 2.90
C TRP A 44 1.57 7.83 4.04
N GLU A 45 0.67 7.58 4.98
CA GLU A 45 0.91 6.77 6.16
C GLU A 45 -0.24 5.79 6.42
N VAL A 46 0.10 4.60 6.91
CA VAL A 46 -0.88 3.69 7.53
C VAL A 46 -0.29 3.04 8.78
N VAL A 47 -1.14 2.89 9.78
CA VAL A 47 -0.83 2.16 11.02
C VAL A 47 -1.53 0.81 11.00
N LEU A 48 -0.77 -0.26 11.17
CA LEU A 48 -1.24 -1.63 11.10
C LEU A 48 -0.93 -2.39 12.38
N SER A 49 -1.84 -3.29 12.76
CA SER A 49 -1.63 -4.26 13.82
C SER A 49 -1.48 -5.64 13.22
N LEU A 50 -0.24 -6.09 13.05
CA LEU A 50 0.08 -7.42 12.53
C LEU A 50 -0.03 -8.46 13.65
N ARG A 51 -0.69 -9.60 13.40
CA ARG A 51 -0.77 -10.70 14.36
C ARG A 51 0.49 -11.56 14.41
N THR A 52 1.32 -11.49 13.37
CA THR A 52 2.57 -12.25 13.26
C THR A 52 3.80 -11.37 13.51
N ALA A 53 4.87 -12.00 14.03
CA ALA A 53 6.21 -11.42 14.11
C ALA A 53 7.12 -11.91 12.96
N ALA A 54 6.63 -12.82 12.11
CA ALA A 54 7.36 -13.26 10.93
C ALA A 54 7.51 -12.11 9.91
N PRO A 55 8.54 -12.16 9.05
CA PRO A 55 8.63 -11.26 7.91
C PRO A 55 7.37 -11.35 7.05
N VAL A 56 6.91 -10.20 6.58
CA VAL A 56 5.73 -10.06 5.72
C VAL A 56 6.12 -9.35 4.45
N GLU A 57 5.69 -9.89 3.32
CA GLU A 57 5.78 -9.22 2.03
C GLU A 57 4.59 -8.29 1.84
N PHE A 58 4.88 -7.10 1.32
CA PHE A 58 3.86 -6.09 1.04
C PHE A 58 4.21 -5.32 -0.24
N LYS A 59 3.21 -4.65 -0.79
CA LYS A 59 3.35 -3.72 -1.91
C LYS A 59 2.42 -2.52 -1.73
N VAL A 60 2.92 -1.36 -2.14
CA VAL A 60 2.14 -0.14 -2.24
C VAL A 60 1.52 -0.07 -3.64
N THR A 61 0.25 0.30 -3.76
CA THR A 61 -0.47 0.35 -5.04
C THR A 61 -1.34 1.60 -5.15
N ARG A 62 -1.85 1.88 -6.36
CA ARG A 62 -2.89 2.91 -6.60
C ARG A 62 -4.32 2.34 -6.66
N GLY A 63 -4.55 1.18 -6.03
CA GLY A 63 -5.86 0.53 -5.97
C GLY A 63 -6.15 -0.42 -7.13
N SER A 64 -5.21 -0.58 -8.08
CA SER A 64 -5.31 -1.56 -9.14
C SER A 64 -3.93 -2.05 -9.56
N TRP A 65 -3.87 -3.26 -10.13
CA TRP A 65 -2.68 -3.76 -10.80
C TRP A 65 -2.50 -3.19 -12.22
N ALA A 66 -3.56 -2.60 -12.79
CA ALA A 66 -3.50 -2.00 -14.12
C ALA A 66 -2.54 -0.80 -14.19
N THR A 67 -2.25 -0.16 -13.04
CA THR A 67 -1.22 0.88 -12.96
C THR A 67 0.21 0.33 -12.81
N GLU A 68 0.34 -0.97 -12.54
CA GLU A 68 1.62 -1.66 -12.33
C GLU A 68 2.08 -2.47 -13.57
N GLU A 69 1.23 -2.66 -14.58
CA GLU A 69 1.52 -3.46 -15.78
C GLU A 69 1.33 -2.64 -17.05
N VAL A 70 2.36 -1.89 -17.41
CA VAL A 70 3.03 -2.11 -18.70
C VAL A 70 4.52 -1.89 -18.45
N ASP A 71 5.23 -2.97 -18.17
CA ASP A 71 6.62 -3.04 -18.58
C ASP A 71 6.65 -2.93 -20.11
N ALA A 72 7.24 -1.86 -20.64
CA ALA A 72 7.40 -1.71 -22.09
C ALA A 72 8.44 -2.70 -22.69
N ALA A 73 8.78 -3.78 -21.99
CA ALA A 73 9.62 -4.88 -22.45
C ALA A 73 9.40 -6.08 -21.53
N GLY A 74 8.62 -7.07 -22.00
CA GLY A 74 8.44 -8.36 -21.32
C GLY A 74 9.66 -9.26 -21.34
#